data_AF-A0A7X9RQV3-F1
#
_entry.id   AF-A0A7X9RQV3-F1
#
_cell.length_a   1.000
_cell.length_b   1.000
_cell.length_c   1.000
_cell.angle_alpha   90.00
_cell.angle_beta   90.00
_cell.angle_gamma   90.00
#
_symmetry.space_group_name_H-M   'P 1'
#
loop_
_entity.id
_entity.type
_entity.pdbx_description
1 polymer ?
#
loop_
_entity_poly.entity_id
_entity_poly.type
_entity_poly.pdbx_seq_one_letter_code
_entity_poly.pdbx_strand_id
1 'polypeptide(L)' 'MELISVLLFGMPGGFEWVIIGLVILLLFGAKKIPELARGIGGGIREFKEAKNQISDEIEKGIKEEDKKEEK' A
#
# COMPACT_ATOMS: atom_id res chain seq x y z
N MET A 1 27.44 -10.23 18.70
CA MET A 1 27.73 -8.79 18.79
C MET A 1 28.36 -8.28 17.50
N GLU A 2 29.44 -8.88 17.00
CA GLU A 2 30.11 -8.49 15.74
C GLU A 2 29.17 -8.36 14.51
N LEU A 3 28.26 -9.32 14.28
CA LEU A 3 27.32 -9.25 13.15
C LEU A 3 26.30 -8.12 13.28
N ILE A 4 25.89 -7.79 14.51
CA ILE A 4 24.96 -6.70 14.81
C ILE A 4 25.68 -5.36 14.62
N SER A 5 26.97 -5.28 14.96
CA SER A 5 27.80 -4.09 14.74
C SER A 5 28.07 -3.82 13.26
N VAL A 6 28.32 -4.85 12.44
CA VAL A 6 28.43 -4.71 10.98
C VAL A 6 27.08 -4.30 10.37
N LEU A 7 25.98 -4.85 10.87
CA LEU A 7 24.64 -4.43 10.45
C LEU A 7 24.37 -2.96 10.83
N LEU A 8 24.74 -2.53 12.03
CA LEU A 8 24.56 -1.14 12.48
C LEU A 8 25.46 -0.14 11.74
N PHE A 9 26.69 -0.54 11.37
CA PHE A 9 27.64 0.30 10.64
C PHE A 9 27.40 0.29 9.12
N GLY A 10 26.80 -0.78 8.59
CA GLY A 10 26.42 -0.93 7.18
C GLY A 10 25.00 -0.48 6.86
N MET A 11 24.17 -0.23 7.87
CA MET A 11 22.91 0.49 7.67
C MET A 11 23.21 1.96 7.42
N PRO A 12 22.62 2.57 6.38
CA PRO A 12 22.68 4.02 6.22
C PRO A 12 22.18 4.65 7.53
N GLY A 13 23.05 5.41 8.20
CA GLY A 13 22.67 6.24 9.32
C GLY A 13 21.66 7.31 8.88
N GLY A 14 21.16 8.09 9.84
CA GLY A 14 20.13 9.11 9.56
C GLY A 14 20.54 10.09 8.44
N PHE A 15 21.83 10.40 8.29
CA PHE A 15 22.33 11.30 7.26
C PHE A 15 22.38 10.65 5.87
N GLU A 16 22.80 9.39 5.78
CA GLU A 16 22.83 8.66 4.52
C GLU A 16 21.43 8.45 3.93
N TRP A 17 20.40 8.26 4.77
CA TRP A 17 19.00 8.25 4.32
C TRP A 17 18.58 9.57 3.65
N VAL A 18 19.05 10.71 4.17
CA VAL A 18 18.79 12.02 3.57
C VAL A 18 19.47 12.13 2.20
N ILE A 19 20.71 11.65 2.07
CA ILE A 19 21.44 11.64 0.79
C ILE A 19 20.71 10.76 -0.23
N ILE A 20 20.30 9.55 0.16
CA ILE A 20 19.55 8.63 -0.71
C ILE A 20 18.23 9.29 -1.14
N GLY A 21 17.51 9.91 -0.20
CA GLY A 21 16.30 10.66 -0.49
C GLY A 21 16.54 11.80 -1.48
N LEU A 22 17.64 12.54 -1.33
CA LEU A 22 18.04 13.62 -2.23
C LEU A 22 18.35 13.11 -3.64
N VAL A 23 19.06 11.99 -3.77
CA VAL A 23 19.36 11.38 -5.08
C VAL A 23 18.06 10.95 -5.77
N ILE A 24 17.15 10.28 -5.04
CA ILE A 24 15.83 9.92 -5.58
C ILE A 24 15.05 11.19 -5.99
N LEU A 25 15.11 12.25 -5.18
CA LEU A 25 14.48 13.52 -5.46
C LEU A 25 15.05 14.21 -6.71
N LEU A 26 16.35 14.07 -6.98
CA LEU A 26 16.98 14.61 -8.18
C LEU A 26 16.63 13.79 -9.43
N LEU A 27 16.56 12.47 -9.31
CA LEU A 27 16.23 11.58 -10.44
C LEU A 27 14.76 11.67 -10.84
N PHE A 28 13.85 11.66 -9.85
CA PHE A 28 12.41 11.65 -10.10
C PHE A 28 11.78 13.03 -9.97
N GLY A 29 12.39 13.97 -9.24
CA GLY A 29 11.81 15.26 -8.92
C GLY A 29 10.91 15.23 -7.69
N ALA A 30 10.92 16.32 -6.90
CA ALA A 30 10.14 16.44 -5.68
C ALA A 30 8.62 16.34 -5.88
N LYS A 31 8.13 16.65 -7.08
CA LYS A 31 6.70 16.58 -7.41
C LYS A 31 6.23 15.18 -7.80
N LYS A 32 7.10 14.31 -8.32
CA LYS A 32 6.68 12.98 -8.81
C LYS A 32 6.35 12.01 -7.68
N ILE A 33 7.07 12.06 -6.56
CA ILE A 33 6.79 11.18 -5.41
C ILE A 33 5.35 11.38 -4.86
N PRO A 34 4.89 12.60 -4.52
CA PRO A 34 3.53 12.80 -4.04
C PRO A 34 2.47 12.55 -5.13
N GLU A 35 2.79 12.78 -6.40
CA GLU A 35 1.90 12.47 -7.52
C GLU A 35 1.68 10.96 -7.67
N LEU A 36 2.76 10.17 -7.63
CA LEU A 36 2.69 8.70 -7.65
C LEU A 36 1.97 8.16 -6.41
N ALA A 37 2.25 8.70 -5.22
CA ALA A 37 1.58 8.31 -3.99
C ALA A 37 0.06 8.57 -4.04
N ARG A 38 -0.36 9.71 -4.61
CA ARG A 38 -1.78 10.02 -4.81
C ARG A 38 -2.44 9.09 -5.82
N GLY A 39 -1.78 8.80 -6.94
CA GLY A 39 -2.29 7.87 -7.95
C GLY A 39 -2.44 6.45 -7.42
N ILE A 40 -1.41 5.93 -6.76
CA ILE A 40 -1.43 4.60 -6.15
C ILE A 40 -2.44 4.55 -4.99
N GLY A 41 -2.47 5.57 -4.14
CA GLY A 41 -3.41 5.65 -3.02
C GLY A 41 -4.87 5.70 -3.47
N GLY A 42 -5.17 6.44 -4.53
CA GLY A 42 -6.49 6.46 -5.16
C GLY A 42 -6.87 5.09 -5.71
N GLY A 43 -5.99 4.47 -6.50
CA GLY A 43 -6.23 3.14 -7.07
C GLY A 43 -6.44 2.05 -6.01
N ILE A 44 -5.64 2.05 -4.93
CA ILE A 44 -5.83 1.10 -3.82
C ILE A 44 -7.17 1.31 -3.13
N ARG A 45 -7.61 2.57 -2.95
CA ARG A 45 -8.91 2.89 -2.35
C ARG A 45 -10.06 2.38 -3.20
N GLU A 46 -10.07 2.71 -4.49
CA GLU A 46 -11.10 2.26 -5.44
C GLU A 46 -11.15 0.73 -5.52
N PHE A 47 -9.99 0.07 -5.58
CA PHE A 47 -9.91 -1.38 -5.56
C PHE A 47 -10.52 -1.99 -4.30
N LYS A 48 -10.24 -1.41 -3.14
CA LYS A 48 -10.79 -1.88 -1.86
C LYS A 48 -12.30 -1.68 -1.79
N GLU A 49 -12.81 -0.56 -2.31
CA GLU A 49 -14.23 -0.25 -2.35
C GLU A 49 -14.99 -1.21 -3.26
N ALA A 50 -14.49 -1.46 -4.47
CA ALA A 50 -15.04 -2.44 -5.40
C ALA A 50 -15.04 -3.86 -4.81
N LYS A 51 -13.94 -4.28 -4.16
CA LYS A 51 -13.86 -5.58 -3.49
C LYS A 51 -14.93 -5.74 -2.41
N ASN A 52 -15.14 -4.71 -1.59
CA ASN A 52 -16.14 -4.75 -0.52
C ASN A 52 -17.55 -4.82 -1.09
N GLN A 53 -17.87 -4.02 -2.11
CA GLN A 53 -19.18 -4.06 -2.76
C GLN A 53 -19.49 -5.45 -3.34
N ILE A 54 -18.53 -6.06 -4.04
CA ILE A 54 -18.67 -7.43 -4.56
C ILE A 54 -18.91 -8.42 -3.43
N SER A 55 -18.20 -8.28 -2.31
CA SER A 55 -18.36 -9.18 -1.15
C SER A 55 -19.76 -9.05 -0.52
N ASP A 56 -20.26 -7.82 -0.39
CA ASP A 56 -21.60 -7.53 0.13
C ASP A 56 -22.71 -8.03 -0.79
N GLU A 57 -22.52 -7.92 -2.12
CA GLU A 57 -23.45 -8.46 -3.13
C GLU A 57 -23.50 -9.99 -3.10
N ILE A 58 -22.35 -10.65 -2.97
CA ILE A 58 -22.27 -12.12 -2.82
C ILE A 58 -22.98 -12.57 -1.53
N GLU A 59 -22.72 -11.91 -0.40
CA GLU A 59 -23.35 -12.26 0.87
C GLU A 59 -24.87 -12.07 0.85
N LYS A 60 -25.37 -11.03 0.17
CA LYS A 60 -26.81 -10.82 -0.01
C LYS A 60 -27.43 -11.87 -0.93
N GLY A 61 -26.77 -12.22 -2.04
CA GLY A 61 -27.25 -13.27 -2.95
C GLY A 61 -27.43 -14.60 -2.25
N ILE A 62 -26.44 -15.02 -1.45
CA ILE A 62 -26.50 -16.26 -0.66
C ILE A 62 -27.67 -16.22 0.35
N LYS A 63 -27.82 -15.11 1.10
CA LYS A 63 -28.93 -14.96 2.06
C LYS A 63 -30.32 -14.91 1.42
N GLU A 64 -30.44 -14.46 0.17
CA GLU A 64 -31.71 -14.44 -0.56
C GLU A 64 -32.07 -15.82 -1.14
N GLU A 65 -31.07 -16.63 -1.52
CA GLU A 65 -31.25 -18.02 -1.95
C GLU A 65 -31.69 -18.91 -0.78
N ASP A 66 -31.04 -18.79 0.39
CA ASP A 66 -31.42 -19.55 1.60
C ASP A 66 -32.86 -19.26 2.06
N LYS A 67 -33.35 -18.02 1.89
CA LYS A 67 -34.74 -17.64 2.24
C LYS A 67 -35.80 -18.12 1.25
N LYS A 68 -35.41 -18.54 0.05
CA LYS A 68 -36.33 -19.09 -0.96
C LYS A 68 -36.53 -20.60 -0.82
N GLU A 69 -35.57 -21.33 -0.26
CA GLU A 69 -35.70 -22.77 -0.02
C GLU A 69 -36.53 -23.11 1.23
N GLU A 70 -36.75 -22.14 2.14
CA GLU A 70 -37.52 -22.32 3.38
C GLU A 70 -39.03 -21.99 3.24
N LYS A 71 -39.51 -21.62 2.04
CA LYS A 71 -40.92 -21.35 1.70
C LYS A 71 -41.47 -22.34 0.69
#